data_AF-A0A9K3HQH2-F1
#
_entry.id   AF-A0A9K3HQH2-F1
#
_cell.length_a   1.000
_cell.length_b   1.000
_cell.length_c   1.000
_cell.angle_alpha   90.00
_cell.angle_beta   90.00
_cell.angle_gamma   90.00
#
_symmetry.space_group_name_H-M   'P 1'
#
loop_
_entity.id
_entity.type
_entity.pdbx_description
1 polymer ?
#
loop_
_entity_poly.entity_id
_entity_poly.type
_entity_poly.pdbx_seq_one_letter_code
_entity_poly.pdbx_strand_id
1 'polypeptide(L)'
;MGSGRFNICHPRLCNLTLERSNEGEKGDVVAPQLMNLTIKYWTGIHLISSPNLTSLQYEDYLFPLEVSADLPHLEKVDICIHHCNVGADAHEIVCMLQKLHSVKFLTLNLEIIKILCSYVELISHQPSPFANLKCLEIYPKIHPDSEQTQPKVTTEVKNYFVDGSPGATFTMFSHEVCTPCSIFLGFYPTFLFKYSHCSLH
;
A
#
# COMPACT_ATOMS: atom_id res chain seq x y z
N MET A 1 -29.11 -9.28 3.05
CA MET A 1 -28.58 -8.59 4.26
C MET A 1 -27.89 -7.33 3.78
N GLY A 2 -28.21 -6.17 4.34
CA GLY A 2 -27.88 -4.87 3.74
C GLY A 2 -26.36 -4.64 3.67
N SER A 3 -25.85 -4.31 2.48
CA SER A 3 -24.51 -3.74 2.32
C SER A 3 -24.52 -2.38 3.00
N GLY A 4 -23.86 -2.28 4.15
CA GLY A 4 -23.66 -1.01 4.83
C GLY A 4 -22.69 -0.17 4.01
N ARG A 5 -23.18 0.93 3.43
CA ARG A 5 -22.32 1.95 2.86
C ARG A 5 -22.01 2.98 3.93
N PHE A 6 -20.74 3.19 4.26
CA PHE A 6 -20.32 4.26 5.15
C PHE A 6 -19.66 5.38 4.33
N ASN A 7 -19.86 6.62 4.74
CA ASN A 7 -19.22 7.77 4.11
C ASN A 7 -18.57 8.61 5.21
N ILE A 8 -17.26 8.78 5.12
CA ILE A 8 -16.52 9.67 6.01
C ILE A 8 -16.34 11.00 5.28
N CYS A 9 -17.21 11.96 5.63
CA CYS A 9 -17.11 13.35 5.19
C CYS A 9 -16.69 14.24 6.36
N HIS A 10 -15.39 14.50 6.51
CA HIS A 10 -14.90 15.33 7.60
C HIS A 10 -13.84 16.34 7.10
N PRO A 11 -14.21 17.62 6.88
CA PRO A 11 -13.39 18.59 6.15
C PRO A 11 -12.09 18.97 6.86
N ARG A 12 -11.97 18.74 8.18
CA ARG A 12 -10.76 19.04 8.97
C ARG A 12 -9.98 17.79 9.38
N LEU A 13 -10.37 16.62 8.88
CA LEU A 13 -9.70 15.38 9.27
C LEU A 13 -8.34 15.31 8.58
N CYS A 14 -7.27 15.28 9.38
CA CYS A 14 -5.90 15.27 8.88
C CYS A 14 -5.22 13.88 8.97
N ASN A 15 -5.71 13.00 9.85
CA ASN A 15 -5.25 11.61 9.97
C ASN A 15 -6.43 10.67 10.09
N LEU A 16 -6.39 9.54 9.37
CA LEU A 16 -7.42 8.51 9.43
C LEU A 16 -6.78 7.13 9.51
N THR A 17 -7.29 6.32 10.43
CA THR A 17 -6.93 4.91 10.54
C THR A 17 -8.21 4.08 10.45
N LEU A 18 -8.26 3.21 9.45
CA LEU A 18 -9.32 2.23 9.22
C LEU A 18 -8.74 0.84 9.45
N GLU A 19 -9.23 0.14 10.46
CA GLU A 19 -8.77 -1.21 10.82
C GLU A 19 -9.97 -2.14 10.91
N ARG A 20 -9.90 -3.25 10.15
CA ARG A 20 -10.87 -4.37 10.13
C ARG A 20 -12.29 -3.96 9.77
N SER A 21 -12.72 -4.27 8.55
CA SER A 21 -14.13 -4.18 8.19
C SER A 21 -14.87 -5.50 8.40
N ASN A 22 -16.20 -5.42 8.54
CA ASN A 22 -17.04 -6.59 8.28
C ASN A 22 -17.15 -6.81 6.76
N GLU A 23 -17.31 -8.07 6.34
CA GLU A 23 -17.53 -8.39 4.93
C GLU A 23 -18.71 -7.61 4.34
N GLY A 24 -18.48 -6.92 3.22
CA GLY A 24 -19.52 -6.20 2.47
C GLY A 24 -19.75 -4.74 2.90
N GLU A 25 -18.98 -4.22 3.86
CA GLU A 25 -18.93 -2.79 4.19
C GLU A 25 -18.12 -2.03 3.14
N LYS A 26 -18.82 -1.25 2.33
CA LYS A 26 -18.18 -0.39 1.32
C LYS A 26 -18.18 1.04 1.83
N GLY A 27 -17.10 1.77 1.60
CA GLY A 27 -17.10 3.17 2.01
C GLY A 27 -16.18 4.06 1.22
N ASP A 28 -16.58 5.33 1.22
CA ASP A 28 -15.89 6.41 0.57
C ASP A 28 -15.30 7.32 1.65
N VAL A 29 -14.06 7.74 1.45
CA VAL A 29 -13.38 8.70 2.31
C VAL A 29 -13.23 10.01 1.55
N VAL A 30 -14.01 11.01 1.97
CA VAL A 30 -13.98 12.38 1.42
C VAL A 30 -13.49 13.32 2.51
N ALA A 31 -12.17 13.47 2.58
CA ALA A 31 -11.51 14.28 3.59
C ALA A 31 -10.45 15.16 2.91
N PRO A 32 -10.80 16.38 2.47
CA PRO A 32 -9.92 17.22 1.64
C PRO A 32 -8.62 17.66 2.34
N GLN A 33 -8.57 17.60 3.67
CA GLN A 33 -7.40 17.94 4.48
C GLN A 33 -6.62 16.71 4.99
N LEU A 34 -6.99 15.51 4.53
CA LEU A 34 -6.40 14.26 5.01
C LEU A 34 -4.98 14.09 4.46
N MET A 35 -4.01 14.08 5.36
CA MET A 35 -2.59 13.95 5.03
C MET A 35 -2.09 12.52 5.24
N ASN A 36 -2.56 11.85 6.28
CA ASN A 36 -2.11 10.49 6.62
C ASN A 36 -3.30 9.52 6.65
N LEU A 37 -3.19 8.45 5.87
CA LEU A 37 -4.20 7.39 5.80
C LEU A 37 -3.55 6.04 6.10
N THR A 38 -4.10 5.33 7.07
CA THR A 38 -3.75 3.93 7.36
C THR A 38 -4.99 3.07 7.16
N ILE A 39 -4.88 2.04 6.32
CA ILE A 39 -5.92 1.06 6.04
C ILE A 39 -5.34 -0.31 6.34
N LYS A 40 -6.00 -1.08 7.21
CA LYS A 40 -5.61 -2.46 7.51
C LYS A 40 -6.81 -3.39 7.49
N TYR A 41 -6.71 -4.47 6.72
CA TYR A 41 -7.71 -5.55 6.64
C TYR A 41 -9.11 -5.01 6.36
N TRP A 42 -9.21 -4.12 5.37
CA TRP A 42 -10.45 -3.42 5.06
C TRP A 42 -10.87 -3.72 3.63
N THR A 43 -11.84 -4.61 3.49
CA THR A 43 -12.44 -4.93 2.19
C THR A 43 -13.36 -3.79 1.72
N GLY A 44 -13.27 -3.39 0.46
CA GLY A 44 -14.28 -2.53 -0.19
C GLY A 44 -14.15 -1.02 -0.03
N ILE A 45 -12.96 -0.48 0.25
CA ILE A 45 -12.70 0.96 0.05
C ILE A 45 -12.55 1.19 -1.45
N HIS A 46 -13.49 1.93 -2.04
CA HIS A 46 -13.52 2.17 -3.48
C HIS A 46 -13.14 3.60 -3.87
N LEU A 47 -13.15 4.54 -2.91
CA LEU A 47 -12.88 5.94 -3.20
C LEU A 47 -12.08 6.64 -2.09
N ILE A 48 -10.83 6.97 -2.38
CA ILE A 48 -10.02 7.90 -1.58
C ILE A 48 -10.01 9.22 -2.34
N SER A 49 -10.84 10.18 -1.94
CA SER A 49 -10.82 11.53 -2.49
C SER A 49 -10.19 12.47 -1.46
N SER A 50 -8.86 12.39 -1.37
CA SER A 50 -8.04 13.31 -0.58
C SER A 50 -6.89 13.85 -1.44
N PRO A 51 -7.04 15.06 -2.02
CA PRO A 51 -6.01 15.63 -2.89
C PRO A 51 -4.71 15.91 -2.15
N ASN A 52 -4.77 16.15 -0.83
CA ASN A 52 -3.62 16.52 0.00
C ASN A 52 -2.99 15.32 0.74
N LEU A 53 -3.32 14.09 0.35
CA LEU A 53 -2.77 12.90 0.98
C LEU A 53 -1.27 12.81 0.70
N THR A 54 -0.46 12.80 1.76
CA THR A 54 1.00 12.75 1.67
C THR A 54 1.57 11.40 2.10
N SER A 55 0.88 10.69 2.99
CA SER A 55 1.29 9.37 3.47
C SER A 55 0.13 8.36 3.44
N LEU A 56 0.41 7.19 2.90
CA LEU A 56 -0.53 6.07 2.84
C LEU A 56 0.15 4.79 3.36
N GLN A 57 -0.53 4.11 4.28
CA GLN A 57 -0.19 2.76 4.70
C GLN A 57 -1.37 1.85 4.40
N TYR A 58 -1.12 0.76 3.67
CA TYR A 58 -2.12 -0.23 3.30
C TYR A 58 -1.63 -1.62 3.66
N GLU A 59 -2.46 -2.37 4.37
CA GLU A 59 -2.22 -3.77 4.68
C GLU A 59 -3.50 -4.58 4.43
N ASP A 60 -3.43 -5.61 3.59
CA ASP A 60 -4.56 -6.49 3.36
C ASP A 60 -4.13 -7.95 3.17
N TYR A 61 -5.07 -8.88 3.32
CA TYR A 61 -4.81 -10.29 3.11
C TYR A 61 -4.87 -10.68 1.65
N LEU A 62 -5.79 -10.13 0.86
CA LEU A 62 -6.15 -10.69 -0.44
C LEU A 62 -6.21 -9.67 -1.58
N PHE A 63 -6.50 -8.40 -1.27
CA PHE A 63 -6.88 -7.45 -2.33
C PHE A 63 -5.83 -6.35 -2.50
N PRO A 64 -5.40 -6.07 -3.74
CA PRO A 64 -4.68 -4.84 -4.06
C PRO A 64 -5.53 -3.60 -3.74
N LEU A 65 -4.87 -2.49 -3.44
CA LEU A 65 -5.54 -1.23 -3.14
C LEU A 65 -6.15 -0.63 -4.42
N GLU A 66 -7.48 -0.42 -4.42
CA GLU A 66 -8.16 0.36 -5.45
C GLU A 66 -8.04 1.86 -5.17
N VAL A 67 -7.10 2.52 -5.85
CA VAL A 67 -7.04 3.98 -5.86
C VAL A 67 -7.90 4.51 -7.01
N SER A 68 -8.93 5.29 -6.72
CA SER A 68 -9.88 5.82 -7.72
C SER A 68 -9.52 7.20 -8.27
N ALA A 69 -8.80 7.99 -7.48
CA ALA A 69 -8.45 9.37 -7.77
C ALA A 69 -6.94 9.49 -7.95
N ASP A 70 -6.52 10.49 -8.72
CA ASP A 70 -5.10 10.85 -8.75
C ASP A 70 -4.67 11.41 -7.39
N LEU A 71 -3.48 11.01 -6.92
CA LEU A 71 -2.91 11.39 -5.63
C LEU A 71 -1.60 12.16 -5.85
N PRO A 72 -1.67 13.41 -6.38
CA PRO A 72 -0.49 14.14 -6.85
C PRO A 72 0.47 14.57 -5.74
N HIS A 73 0.02 14.57 -4.49
CA HIS A 73 0.82 14.98 -3.33
C HIS A 73 1.32 13.80 -2.49
N LEU A 74 1.07 12.56 -2.93
CA LEU A 74 1.45 11.37 -2.19
C LEU A 74 2.96 11.15 -2.24
N GLU A 75 3.63 11.27 -1.10
CA GLU A 75 5.08 11.17 -1.00
C GLU A 75 5.56 9.84 -0.43
N LYS A 76 4.82 9.29 0.54
CA LYS A 76 5.20 8.07 1.27
C LYS A 76 4.10 7.02 1.15
N VAL A 77 4.48 5.82 0.72
CA VAL A 77 3.55 4.68 0.60
C VAL A 77 4.18 3.43 1.17
N ASP A 78 3.43 2.73 2.01
CA ASP A 78 3.76 1.41 2.56
C ASP A 78 2.62 0.44 2.25
N ILE A 79 2.88 -0.58 1.44
CA ILE A 79 1.88 -1.56 0.97
C ILE A 79 2.32 -2.98 1.35
N CYS A 80 1.42 -3.65 2.05
CA CYS A 80 1.56 -5.04 2.49
C CYS A 80 0.38 -5.88 2.00
N ILE A 81 0.61 -6.88 1.16
CA ILE A 81 -0.43 -7.85 0.78
C ILE A 81 0.03 -9.26 1.16
N HIS A 82 -0.69 -9.93 2.06
CA HIS A 82 -0.22 -11.21 2.64
C HIS A 82 -0.38 -12.41 1.71
N HIS A 83 -1.47 -12.46 0.93
CA HIS A 83 -1.73 -13.52 -0.04
C HIS A 83 -2.23 -12.89 -1.32
N CYS A 84 -1.44 -13.00 -2.37
CA CYS A 84 -1.92 -12.66 -3.70
C CYS A 84 -2.19 -13.93 -4.48
N ASN A 85 -3.28 -13.94 -5.22
CA ASN A 85 -3.56 -14.95 -6.19
C ASN A 85 -2.72 -14.69 -7.46
N VAL A 86 -1.76 -15.57 -7.71
CA VAL A 86 -0.86 -15.53 -8.86
C VAL A 86 -1.71 -15.62 -10.15
N GLY A 87 -1.97 -14.47 -10.76
CA GLY A 87 -2.73 -14.34 -12.01
C GLY A 87 -3.80 -13.26 -11.96
N ALA A 88 -4.78 -13.40 -11.07
CA ALA A 88 -5.87 -12.42 -10.96
C ALA A 88 -5.34 -11.03 -10.55
N ASP A 89 -4.40 -11.00 -9.61
CA ASP A 89 -4.00 -9.76 -8.96
C ASP A 89 -2.85 -9.05 -9.68
N ALA A 90 -2.21 -9.68 -10.67
CA ALA A 90 -1.02 -9.13 -11.33
C ALA A 90 -1.32 -7.82 -12.05
N HIS A 91 -2.42 -7.79 -12.82
CA HIS A 91 -2.87 -6.57 -13.49
C HIS A 91 -3.30 -5.49 -12.49
N GLU A 92 -3.97 -5.87 -11.41
CA GLU A 92 -4.44 -4.94 -10.38
C GLU A 92 -3.27 -4.29 -9.63
N ILE A 93 -2.24 -5.06 -9.32
CA ILE A 93 -0.99 -4.57 -8.73
C ILE A 93 -0.32 -3.57 -9.68
N VAL A 94 -0.18 -3.89 -10.97
CA VAL A 94 0.43 -2.98 -11.95
C VAL A 94 -0.39 -1.68 -12.07
N CYS A 95 -1.72 -1.78 -12.17
CA CYS A 95 -2.62 -0.63 -12.21
C CYS A 95 -2.52 0.23 -10.94
N MET A 96 -2.41 -0.41 -9.76
CA MET A 96 -2.21 0.28 -8.50
C MET A 96 -0.87 1.04 -8.50
N LEU A 97 0.24 0.39 -8.87
CA LEU A 97 1.57 1.01 -8.91
C LEU A 97 1.62 2.22 -9.86
N GLN A 98 0.97 2.14 -11.02
CA GLN A 98 0.87 3.26 -11.96
C GLN A 98 0.17 4.50 -11.38
N LYS A 99 -0.76 4.31 -10.44
CA LYS A 99 -1.46 5.41 -9.76
C LYS A 99 -0.63 6.07 -8.66
N LEU A 100 0.48 5.45 -8.25
CA LEU A 100 1.39 5.94 -7.20
C LEU A 100 2.59 6.70 -7.77
N HIS A 101 2.43 7.33 -8.94
CA HIS A 101 3.52 7.92 -9.71
C HIS A 101 4.24 9.10 -9.03
N SER A 102 3.58 9.76 -8.08
CA SER A 102 4.13 10.93 -7.36
C SER A 102 5.02 10.56 -6.16
N VAL A 103 5.10 9.28 -5.81
CA VAL A 103 5.75 8.78 -4.59
C VAL A 103 7.27 8.98 -4.60
N LYS A 104 7.80 9.36 -3.43
CA LYS A 104 9.23 9.51 -3.15
C LYS A 104 9.79 8.35 -2.33
N PHE A 105 8.98 7.79 -1.43
CA PHE A 105 9.36 6.68 -0.55
C PHE A 105 8.33 5.57 -0.67
N LEU A 106 8.72 4.45 -1.26
CA LEU A 106 7.85 3.30 -1.49
C LEU A 106 8.37 2.10 -0.71
N THR A 107 7.51 1.51 0.12
CA THR A 107 7.77 0.29 0.86
C THR A 107 6.79 -0.78 0.40
N LEU A 108 7.31 -1.94 -0.03
CA LEU A 108 6.52 -3.07 -0.52
C LEU A 108 6.92 -4.37 0.20
N ASN A 109 5.99 -5.29 0.36
CA ASN A 109 6.34 -6.64 0.81
C ASN A 109 6.79 -7.54 -0.35
N LEU A 110 7.53 -8.59 0.00
CA LEU A 110 8.14 -9.52 -0.96
C LEU A 110 7.13 -10.23 -1.90
N GLU A 111 5.89 -10.46 -1.47
CA GLU A 111 4.88 -11.15 -2.29
C GLU A 111 4.51 -10.35 -3.54
N ILE A 112 4.44 -9.02 -3.44
CA ILE A 112 4.23 -8.13 -4.59
C ILE A 112 5.33 -8.30 -5.62
N ILE A 113 6.58 -8.38 -5.15
CA ILE A 113 7.75 -8.55 -6.01
C ILE A 113 7.75 -9.91 -6.70
N LYS A 114 7.34 -10.98 -6.00
CA LYS A 114 7.21 -12.33 -6.58
C LYS A 114 6.22 -12.34 -7.75
N ILE A 115 5.05 -11.73 -7.58
CA ILE A 115 4.02 -11.67 -8.64
C ILE A 115 4.55 -10.94 -9.86
N LEU A 116 5.21 -9.79 -9.66
CA LEU A 116 5.78 -9.02 -10.76
C LEU A 116 6.89 -9.81 -11.48
N CYS A 117 7.68 -10.61 -10.75
CA CYS A 117 8.65 -11.52 -11.37
C CYS A 117 7.96 -12.63 -12.19
N SER A 118 6.84 -13.18 -11.72
CA SER A 118 6.06 -14.18 -12.45
C SER A 118 5.36 -13.62 -13.70
N TYR A 119 5.02 -12.32 -13.70
CA TYR A 119 4.31 -11.62 -14.77
C TYR A 119 5.11 -10.47 -15.36
N VAL A 120 6.41 -10.70 -15.60
CA VAL A 120 7.34 -9.68 -16.08
C VAL A 120 6.91 -9.05 -17.42
N GLU A 121 6.20 -9.80 -18.25
CA GLU A 121 5.67 -9.36 -19.55
C GLU A 121 4.68 -8.17 -19.41
N LEU A 122 4.01 -8.03 -18.25
CA LEU A 122 3.09 -6.92 -17.99
C LEU A 122 3.80 -5.59 -17.79
N ILE A 123 5.05 -5.63 -17.33
CA ILE A 123 5.83 -4.45 -16.95
C ILE A 123 7.03 -4.19 -17.86
N SER A 124 7.50 -5.19 -18.61
CA SER A 124 8.71 -5.12 -19.44
C SER A 124 8.66 -4.02 -20.51
N HIS A 125 7.47 -3.74 -21.03
CA HIS A 125 7.25 -2.72 -22.07
C HIS A 125 6.67 -1.42 -21.52
N GLN A 126 6.39 -1.36 -20.21
CA GLN A 126 5.84 -0.18 -19.57
C GLN A 126 6.98 0.71 -19.06
N PRO A 127 6.87 2.04 -19.21
CA PRO A 127 7.80 2.93 -18.55
C PRO A 127 7.66 2.78 -17.03
N SER A 128 8.74 3.06 -16.31
CA SER A 128 8.67 3.16 -14.85
C SER A 128 7.63 4.22 -14.46
N PRO A 129 6.67 3.90 -13.57
CA PRO A 129 5.67 4.87 -13.17
C PRO A 129 6.24 5.89 -12.17
N PHE A 130 7.46 5.68 -11.65
CA PHE A 130 8.02 6.52 -10.60
C PHE A 130 9.11 7.45 -11.15
N ALA A 131 8.73 8.71 -11.39
CA ALA A 131 9.65 9.76 -11.86
C ALA A 131 10.39 10.50 -10.72
N ASN A 132 9.90 10.38 -9.49
CA ASN A 132 10.38 11.14 -8.32
C ASN A 132 10.84 10.24 -7.16
N LEU A 133 11.05 8.95 -7.41
CA LEU A 133 11.39 7.97 -6.38
C LEU A 133 12.78 8.28 -5.81
N LYS A 134 12.86 8.29 -4.49
CA LYS A 134 14.13 8.43 -3.76
C LYS A 134 14.53 7.14 -3.09
N CYS A 135 13.56 6.37 -2.60
CA CYS A 135 13.80 5.10 -1.92
C CYS A 135 12.71 4.09 -2.26
N LEU A 136 13.13 2.88 -2.64
CA LEU A 136 12.32 1.68 -2.62
C LEU A 136 12.86 0.72 -1.56
N GLU A 137 11.99 0.32 -0.63
CA GLU A 137 12.27 -0.67 0.39
C GLU A 137 11.39 -1.90 0.18
N ILE A 138 12.02 -3.07 0.12
CA ILE A 138 11.34 -4.36 0.03
C ILE A 138 11.61 -5.11 1.31
N TYR A 139 10.57 -5.40 2.08
CA TYR A 139 10.71 -6.14 3.33
C TYR A 139 10.17 -7.58 3.22
N PRO A 140 10.84 -8.52 3.92
CA PRO A 140 10.39 -9.89 3.98
C PRO A 140 9.29 -10.02 5.02
N LYS A 141 8.03 -10.09 4.58
CA LYS A 141 6.95 -10.63 5.42
C LYS A 141 6.70 -12.06 4.96
N ILE A 142 7.21 -13.03 5.73
CA ILE A 142 7.02 -14.45 5.46
C ILE A 142 5.78 -14.93 6.23
N HIS A 143 4.91 -15.68 5.55
CA HIS A 143 3.98 -16.57 6.21
C HIS A 143 4.77 -17.79 6.75
N PRO A 144 4.61 -18.21 8.01
CA PRO A 144 5.45 -19.24 8.65
C PRO A 144 5.54 -20.59 7.91
N ASP A 145 4.71 -20.84 6.90
CA ASP A 145 4.64 -22.07 6.11
C ASP A 145 5.42 -22.05 4.79
N SER A 146 5.98 -20.90 4.36
CA SER A 146 6.69 -20.84 3.08
C SER A 146 8.19 -21.09 3.27
N GLU A 147 8.64 -22.34 3.10
CA GLU A 147 10.04 -22.66 2.80
C GLU A 147 10.40 -22.06 1.44
N GLN A 148 10.89 -20.82 1.34
CA GLN A 148 11.30 -20.31 0.03
C GLN A 148 12.56 -19.46 0.06
N THR A 149 13.49 -19.90 -0.80
CA THR A 149 14.60 -19.18 -1.40
C THR A 149 14.18 -17.75 -1.76
N GLN A 150 15.00 -16.76 -1.40
CA GLN A 150 14.73 -15.39 -1.78
C GLN A 150 14.55 -15.31 -3.31
N PRO A 151 13.42 -14.79 -3.81
CA PRO A 151 13.21 -14.65 -5.23
C PRO A 151 14.28 -13.70 -5.77
N LYS A 152 15.01 -14.15 -6.79
CA LYS A 152 15.97 -13.31 -7.50
C LYS A 152 15.16 -12.27 -8.28
N VAL A 153 15.08 -11.05 -7.75
CA VAL A 153 14.45 -9.92 -8.43
C VAL A 153 15.06 -9.78 -9.81
N THR A 154 14.24 -9.85 -10.85
CA THR A 154 14.70 -9.75 -12.23
C THR A 154 15.10 -8.31 -12.55
N THR A 155 15.94 -8.13 -13.56
CA THR A 155 16.39 -6.80 -13.98
C THR A 155 15.22 -5.97 -14.46
N GLU A 156 14.26 -6.58 -15.14
CA GLU A 156 13.05 -5.96 -15.65
C GLU A 156 12.17 -5.42 -14.51
N VAL A 157 11.95 -6.21 -13.45
CA VAL A 157 11.19 -5.75 -12.27
C VAL A 157 11.92 -4.60 -11.59
N LYS A 158 13.25 -4.69 -11.43
CA LYS A 158 14.04 -3.60 -10.85
C LYS A 158 13.91 -2.32 -11.68
N ASN A 159 14.12 -2.42 -12.99
CA ASN A 159 14.05 -1.31 -13.93
C ASN A 159 12.66 -0.66 -13.93
N TYR A 160 11.60 -1.45 -13.86
CA TYR A 160 10.23 -0.93 -13.74
C TYR A 160 10.07 0.00 -12.53
N PHE A 161 10.76 -0.24 -11.41
CA PHE A 161 10.70 0.66 -10.26
C PHE A 161 11.64 1.86 -10.35
N VAL A 162 12.87 1.69 -10.85
CA VAL A 162 13.94 2.70 -10.67
C VAL A 162 14.39 3.41 -11.95
N ASP A 163 14.06 2.93 -13.15
CA ASP A 163 14.54 3.54 -14.40
C ASP A 163 14.03 4.98 -14.59
N GLY A 164 12.85 5.30 -14.04
CA GLY A 164 12.30 6.66 -14.06
C GLY A 164 12.98 7.62 -13.09
N SER A 165 13.79 7.12 -12.16
CA SER A 165 14.38 7.89 -11.05
C SER A 165 15.87 7.55 -10.87
N PRO A 166 16.75 8.05 -11.76
CA PRO A 166 18.19 7.83 -11.67
C PRO A 166 18.76 8.51 -10.42
N GLY A 167 18.85 7.77 -9.33
CA GLY A 167 19.20 8.28 -8.00
C GLY A 167 18.41 7.63 -6.87
N ALA A 168 17.36 6.87 -7.19
CA ALA A 168 16.61 6.09 -6.21
C ALA A 168 17.49 4.99 -5.58
N THR A 169 17.41 4.86 -4.26
CA THR A 169 17.99 3.72 -3.54
C THR A 169 17.04 2.53 -3.60
N PHE A 170 17.57 1.35 -3.93
CA PHE A 170 16.85 0.09 -3.88
C PHE A 170 17.39 -0.75 -2.73
N THR A 171 16.58 -0.98 -1.71
CA THR A 171 16.95 -1.76 -0.53
C THR A 171 16.02 -2.95 -0.40
N MET A 172 16.60 -4.15 -0.34
CA MET A 172 15.86 -5.38 -0.06
C MET A 172 16.37 -5.92 1.28
N PHE A 173 15.49 -6.00 2.27
CA PHE A 173 15.84 -6.54 3.58
C PHE A 173 15.84 -8.06 3.53
N SER A 174 16.87 -8.69 4.09
CA SER A 174 16.93 -10.14 4.27
C SER A 174 16.21 -10.57 5.55
N HIS A 175 15.89 -11.86 5.64
CA HIS A 175 15.20 -12.46 6.80
C HIS A 175 16.03 -12.44 8.08
N GLU A 176 17.30 -12.05 8.00
CA GLU A 176 18.17 -11.95 9.15
C GLU A 176 17.91 -10.60 9.83
N VAL A 177 17.20 -10.67 10.95
CA VAL A 177 16.94 -9.58 11.90
C VAL A 177 15.79 -8.64 11.51
N CYS A 178 14.57 -9.20 11.48
CA CYS A 178 13.43 -8.43 11.98
C CYS A 178 13.41 -8.58 13.51
N THR A 179 14.30 -7.87 14.21
CA THR A 179 14.04 -7.60 15.63
C THR A 179 12.84 -6.66 15.68
N PRO A 180 11.85 -6.90 16.54
CA PRO A 180 10.66 -6.09 16.62
C PRO A 180 11.04 -4.74 17.25
N CYS A 181 11.53 -3.81 16.44
CA CYS A 181 11.41 -2.41 16.82
C CYS A 181 9.95 -2.01 16.64
N SER A 182 9.21 -2.09 17.74
CA SER A 182 7.93 -1.42 18.00
C SER A 182 6.64 -2.12 17.56
N ILE A 183 6.42 -3.38 17.96
CA ILE A 183 5.04 -3.90 18.08
C ILE A 183 4.66 -3.84 19.56
N PHE A 184 4.02 -2.73 19.95
CA PHE A 184 3.24 -2.68 21.16
C PHE A 184 2.18 -3.77 21.10
N LEU A 185 2.25 -4.71 22.05
CA LEU A 185 1.22 -5.68 22.36
C LEU A 185 -0.12 -4.95 22.58
N GLY A 186 -1.15 -5.37 21.84
CA GLY A 186 -2.50 -4.87 21.97
C GLY A 186 -3.51 -5.92 21.55
N PHE A 187 -3.99 -6.69 22.52
CA PHE A 187 -5.10 -7.64 22.44
C PHE A 187 -6.35 -7.07 21.75
N TYR A 188 -7.08 -7.90 21.00
CA TYR A 188 -8.51 -7.69 20.65
C TYR A 188 -9.40 -7.81 21.90
N PRO A 189 -10.68 -7.34 21.91
CA PRO A 189 -11.49 -6.78 20.82
C PRO A 189 -12.20 -5.45 21.16
N THR A 190 -12.39 -4.55 20.18
CA THR A 190 -13.60 -3.72 19.92
C THR A 190 -13.27 -2.69 18.83
N PHE A 191 -14.22 -2.40 17.94
CA PHE A 191 -14.12 -1.42 16.85
C PHE A 191 -13.48 -0.11 17.34
N LEU A 192 -12.41 0.34 16.67
CA LEU A 192 -11.68 1.53 17.05
C LEU A 192 -11.38 2.35 15.79
N PHE A 193 -12.34 3.20 15.41
CA PHE A 193 -12.02 4.36 14.58
C PHE A 193 -11.22 5.33 15.46
N LYS A 194 -9.91 5.47 15.21
CA LYS A 194 -9.11 6.53 15.83
C LYS A 194 -9.06 7.73 14.89
N TYR A 195 -9.65 8.84 15.33
CA TYR A 195 -9.53 10.14 14.68
C TYR A 195 -8.65 11.05 15.54
N SER A 196 -7.77 11.83 14.93
CA SER A 196 -7.07 12.93 15.61
C SER A 196 -7.42 14.26 14.95
N HIS A 197 -7.80 15.24 15.77
CA HIS A 197 -8.04 16.61 15.31
C HIS A 197 -6.72 17.37 15.27
N CYS A 198 -6.49 18.09 14.17
CA CYS A 198 -5.45 19.11 14.12
C CYS A 198 -5.93 20.32 14.97
N SER A 199 -5.37 20.50 16.17
CA SER A 199 -5.55 21.71 16.97
C SER A 199 -4.83 22.86 16.29
N LEU A 200 -5.59 23.87 15.83
CA LEU A 200 -5.00 25.14 15.43
C LEU A 200 -4.52 25.88 16.69
N HIS A 201 -3.26 26.33 16.65
CA HIS A 201 -2.74 27.38 17.52
C HIS A 201 -3.35 28.72 17.12
#